data_AF-A0A7G8FJE4-F1
#
_entry.id   AF-A0A7G8FJE4-F1
#
_cell.length_a   1.000
_cell.length_b   1.000
_cell.length_c   1.000
_cell.angle_alpha   90.00
_cell.angle_beta   90.00
_cell.angle_gamma   90.00
#
_symmetry.space_group_name_H-M   'P 1'
#
loop_
_entity.id
_entity.type
_entity.pdbx_description
1 polymer ?
#
loop_
_entity_poly.entity_id
_entity_poly.type
_entity_poly.pdbx_seq_one_letter_code
_entity_poly.pdbx_strand_id
1 'polypeptide(L)'
;MAVGFGKTTETSDQYIKNFLKQNQTRFDPYGQQEDWYKDYSSRRYSYSLSDLLNPKYTDLSVDIDPHDDWVNPSHMHLKVRVLAEKGLWSIAVLWDTHLKLWDITILVCVGNCYRFHPDVIEEDITRKYGSVVYKQWQAMVMDDLDSLQTLVNEVRDRIDFVAPSVVCCERSARLCRRVGIPVKGQFAFLFPSSYSV
;
A
#
# COMPACT_ATOMS: atom_id res chain seq x y z
N MET A 1 46.87 -5.59 -12.87
CA MET A 1 45.53 -5.00 -13.05
C MET A 1 44.76 -5.20 -11.76
N ALA A 2 44.38 -4.12 -11.07
CA ALA A 2 43.68 -4.19 -9.80
C ALA A 2 42.25 -4.68 -10.04
N VAL A 3 41.91 -5.82 -9.45
CA VAL A 3 40.55 -6.36 -9.38
C VAL A 3 39.75 -5.41 -8.50
N GLY A 4 38.82 -4.68 -9.10
CA GLY A 4 37.95 -3.74 -8.40
C GLY A 4 37.14 -4.48 -7.34
N PHE A 5 37.29 -4.06 -6.09
CA PHE A 5 36.58 -4.55 -4.92
C PHE A 5 35.06 -4.59 -5.15
N GLY A 6 34.45 -5.70 -4.75
CA GLY A 6 33.07 -6.04 -5.01
C GLY A 6 32.07 -4.99 -4.51
N LYS A 7 31.11 -4.65 -5.37
CA LYS A 7 29.80 -4.18 -4.91
C LYS A 7 29.23 -5.29 -4.03
N THR A 8 29.23 -5.09 -2.71
CA THR A 8 28.42 -5.92 -1.82
C THR A 8 26.99 -5.83 -2.31
N THR A 9 26.43 -6.92 -2.81
CA THR A 9 25.00 -7.03 -3.09
C THR A 9 24.29 -6.79 -1.76
N GLU A 10 23.72 -5.60 -1.57
CA GLU A 10 23.00 -5.28 -0.33
C GLU A 10 21.76 -6.17 -0.29
N THR A 11 21.72 -7.11 0.66
CA THR A 11 20.54 -7.97 0.85
C THR A 11 19.38 -7.12 1.38
N SER A 12 18.14 -7.58 1.16
CA SER A 12 16.93 -6.95 1.70
C SER A 12 17.03 -6.70 3.21
N ASP A 13 17.54 -7.67 3.96
CA ASP A 13 17.78 -7.57 5.41
C ASP A 13 18.80 -6.46 5.77
N GLN A 14 19.89 -6.36 5.02
CA GLN A 14 20.92 -5.35 5.25
C GLN A 14 20.37 -3.95 4.98
N TYR A 15 19.58 -3.79 3.90
CA TYR A 15 18.89 -2.54 3.59
C TYR A 15 17.93 -2.14 4.72
N ILE A 16 17.06 -3.07 5.17
CA ILE A 16 16.09 -2.80 6.25
C ILE A 16 16.81 -2.33 7.52
N LYS A 17 17.88 -3.05 7.92
CA LYS A 17 18.67 -2.70 9.11
C LYS A 17 19.28 -1.30 8.97
N ASN A 18 19.85 -0.98 7.82
CA ASN A 18 20.44 0.33 7.54
C ASN A 18 19.39 1.43 7.54
N PHE A 19 18.26 1.21 6.88
CA PHE A 19 17.14 2.16 6.80
C PHE A 19 16.61 2.51 8.19
N LEU A 20 16.31 1.50 9.02
CA LEU A 20 15.79 1.71 10.36
C LEU A 20 16.80 2.43 11.26
N LYS A 21 18.10 2.12 11.13
CA LYS A 21 19.16 2.81 11.88
C LYS A 21 19.30 4.27 11.47
N GLN A 22 19.27 4.57 10.17
CA GLN A 22 19.46 5.93 9.66
C GLN A 22 18.28 6.85 9.94
N ASN A 23 17.07 6.29 10.05
CA ASN A 23 15.85 7.07 10.15
C ASN A 23 15.13 6.98 11.49
N GLN A 24 15.76 6.40 12.51
CA GLN A 24 15.18 6.21 13.85
C GLN A 24 14.66 7.50 14.49
N THR A 25 15.27 8.65 14.18
CA THR A 25 14.87 9.98 14.68
C THR A 25 14.10 10.82 13.67
N ARG A 26 13.98 10.35 12.41
CA ARG A 26 13.36 11.11 11.32
C ARG A 26 11.88 10.79 11.12
N PHE A 27 11.46 9.58 11.49
CA PHE A 27 10.07 9.16 11.34
C PHE A 27 9.39 9.04 12.70
N ASP A 28 8.21 9.62 12.80
CA ASP A 28 7.24 9.31 13.85
C ASP A 28 6.14 8.41 13.25
N PRO A 29 6.37 7.08 13.19
CA PRO A 29 5.41 6.17 12.58
C PRO A 29 4.09 6.13 13.34
N TYR A 30 4.10 6.40 14.66
CA TYR A 30 2.89 6.38 15.47
C TYR A 30 2.04 7.64 15.23
N GLY A 31 2.68 8.81 15.18
CA GLY A 31 1.99 10.04 14.78
C GLY A 31 1.38 9.93 13.38
N GLN A 32 2.12 9.36 12.42
CA GLN A 32 1.62 9.14 11.06
C GLN A 32 0.43 8.18 11.01
N GLN A 33 0.47 7.07 11.77
CA GLN A 33 -0.66 6.14 11.89
C GLN A 33 -1.91 6.84 12.47
N GLU A 34 -1.73 7.68 13.50
CA GLU A 34 -2.82 8.43 14.13
C GLU A 34 -3.43 9.46 13.17
N ASP A 35 -2.59 10.20 12.44
CA ASP A 35 -3.03 11.19 11.46
C ASP A 35 -3.81 10.54 10.31
N TRP A 36 -3.33 9.41 9.79
CA TRP A 36 -4.08 8.65 8.80
C TRP A 36 -5.41 8.13 9.35
N TYR A 37 -5.44 7.56 10.55
CA TYR A 37 -6.69 7.10 11.14
C TYR A 37 -7.71 8.25 11.24
N LYS A 38 -7.29 9.44 11.70
CA LYS A 38 -8.14 10.64 11.77
C LYS A 38 -8.62 11.10 10.40
N ASP A 39 -7.72 11.24 9.43
CA ASP A 39 -8.07 11.67 8.08
C ASP A 39 -9.08 10.71 7.44
N TYR A 40 -8.77 9.41 7.41
CA TYR A 40 -9.65 8.40 6.80
C TYR A 40 -11.00 8.28 7.51
N SER A 41 -11.04 8.44 8.84
CA SER A 41 -12.29 8.44 9.61
C SER A 41 -13.17 9.67 9.35
N SER A 42 -12.56 10.81 8.99
CA SER A 42 -13.29 12.04 8.70
C SER A 42 -13.96 12.05 7.32
N ARG A 43 -13.43 11.26 6.38
CA ARG A 43 -13.92 11.19 4.99
C ARG A 43 -15.26 10.48 4.91
N ARG A 44 -16.22 11.11 4.23
CA ARG A 44 -17.56 10.53 3.97
C ARG A 44 -17.60 9.87 2.60
N TYR A 45 -17.36 8.56 2.57
CA TYR A 45 -17.50 7.77 1.35
C TYR A 45 -18.96 7.36 1.12
N SER A 46 -19.39 7.38 -0.13
CA SER A 46 -20.73 6.96 -0.55
C SER A 46 -20.62 5.76 -1.49
N TYR A 47 -21.26 4.66 -1.12
CA TYR A 47 -21.34 3.42 -1.90
C TYR A 47 -22.64 2.70 -1.51
N SER A 48 -23.24 1.92 -2.41
CA SER A 48 -24.44 1.16 -2.10
C SER A 48 -24.12 -0.21 -1.50
N LEU A 49 -25.09 -0.85 -0.85
CA LEU A 49 -24.96 -2.24 -0.39
C LEU A 49 -24.72 -3.20 -1.56
N SER A 50 -25.36 -2.94 -2.70
CA SER A 50 -25.19 -3.76 -3.91
C SER A 50 -23.77 -3.66 -4.45
N ASP A 51 -23.21 -2.44 -4.52
CA ASP A 51 -21.84 -2.23 -4.97
C ASP A 51 -20.83 -2.86 -4.00
N LEU A 52 -21.12 -2.80 -2.70
CA LEU A 52 -20.25 -3.36 -1.67
C LEU A 52 -20.16 -4.89 -1.76
N LEU A 53 -21.28 -5.57 -2.02
CA LEU A 53 -21.34 -7.03 -2.05
C LEU A 53 -21.20 -7.63 -3.46
N ASN A 54 -21.27 -6.79 -4.51
CA ASN A 54 -21.06 -7.19 -5.90
C ASN A 54 -20.17 -6.16 -6.62
N PRO A 55 -18.95 -5.89 -6.12
CA PRO A 55 -18.05 -4.96 -6.76
C PRO A 55 -17.63 -5.48 -8.14
N LYS A 56 -17.34 -4.55 -9.06
CA LYS A 56 -16.73 -4.90 -10.34
C LYS A 56 -15.26 -5.28 -10.09
N TYR A 57 -14.87 -6.47 -10.54
CA TYR A 57 -13.47 -6.89 -10.56
C TYR A 57 -12.76 -6.22 -11.73
N THR A 58 -11.58 -5.66 -11.48
CA THR A 58 -10.74 -5.06 -12.50
C THR A 58 -9.84 -6.11 -13.16
N ASP A 59 -9.68 -6.02 -14.47
CA ASP A 59 -8.59 -6.72 -15.15
C ASP A 59 -7.25 -6.12 -14.74
N LEU A 60 -6.16 -6.88 -14.92
CA LEU A 60 -4.82 -6.36 -14.64
C LEU A 60 -4.54 -5.12 -15.49
N SER A 61 -4.38 -3.98 -14.84
CA SER A 61 -3.93 -2.73 -15.43
C SER A 61 -2.71 -2.22 -14.68
N VAL A 62 -1.74 -1.67 -15.42
CA VAL A 62 -0.56 -1.04 -14.82
C VAL A 62 -0.25 0.22 -15.60
N ASP A 63 -0.24 1.34 -14.91
CA ASP A 63 0.16 2.64 -15.43
C ASP A 63 1.48 3.09 -14.79
N ILE A 64 2.38 3.62 -15.63
CA ILE A 64 3.73 4.03 -15.26
C ILE A 64 3.85 5.54 -15.42
N ASP A 65 4.29 6.19 -14.34
CA ASP A 65 4.31 7.64 -14.23
C ASP A 65 2.98 8.28 -14.70
N PRO A 66 1.82 7.86 -14.17
CA PRO A 66 0.54 8.41 -14.60
C PRO A 66 0.54 9.93 -14.39
N HIS A 67 0.33 10.64 -15.48
CA HIS A 67 0.19 12.08 -15.50
C HIS A 67 -1.28 12.44 -15.36
N ASP A 68 -1.85 12.16 -14.19
CA ASP A 68 -3.15 12.73 -13.86
C ASP A 68 -2.96 14.21 -13.49
N ASP A 69 -3.78 15.06 -14.10
CA ASP A 69 -3.94 16.44 -13.67
C ASP A 69 -4.61 16.42 -12.28
N TRP A 70 -3.80 16.33 -11.22
CA TRP A 70 -4.30 16.36 -9.84
C TRP A 70 -5.04 17.68 -9.60
N VAL A 71 -6.37 17.61 -9.64
CA VAL A 71 -7.23 18.79 -9.44
C VAL A 71 -7.25 19.24 -7.96
N ASN A 72 -6.78 18.39 -7.04
CA ASN A 72 -6.74 18.69 -5.62
C ASN A 72 -5.35 19.27 -5.21
N PRO A 73 -5.30 20.50 -4.66
CA PRO A 73 -4.06 21.13 -4.20
C PRO A 73 -3.21 20.28 -3.25
N SER A 74 -3.83 19.45 -2.42
CA SER A 74 -3.11 18.56 -1.49
C SER A 74 -2.43 17.38 -2.18
N HIS A 75 -2.67 17.14 -3.46
CA HIS A 75 -2.07 16.04 -4.22
C HIS A 75 -1.12 16.52 -5.33
N MET A 76 -1.05 17.84 -5.57
CA MET A 76 -0.13 18.43 -6.57
C MET A 76 1.35 18.17 -6.30
N HIS A 77 1.71 17.76 -5.08
CA HIS A 77 3.08 17.39 -4.71
C HIS A 77 3.34 15.88 -4.78
N LEU A 78 2.32 15.06 -5.00
CA LEU A 78 2.46 13.61 -5.09
C LEU A 78 2.84 13.24 -6.53
N LYS A 79 4.00 12.58 -6.67
CA LYS A 79 4.37 11.96 -7.94
C LYS A 79 4.11 10.46 -7.84
N VAL A 80 3.13 9.97 -8.58
CA VAL A 80 2.88 8.52 -8.70
C VAL A 80 3.85 7.95 -9.72
N ARG A 81 4.57 6.90 -9.33
CA ARG A 81 5.50 6.18 -10.19
C ARG A 81 4.85 4.98 -10.85
N VAL A 82 4.03 4.26 -10.09
CA VAL A 82 3.28 3.10 -10.57
C VAL A 82 1.90 3.14 -9.95
N LEU A 83 0.87 2.94 -10.75
CA LEU A 83 -0.48 2.62 -10.31
C LEU A 83 -0.87 1.29 -10.97
N ALA A 84 -1.20 0.28 -10.17
CA ALA A 84 -1.57 -1.03 -10.66
C ALA A 84 -2.88 -1.50 -10.04
N GLU A 85 -3.79 -2.04 -10.84
CA GLU A 85 -5.09 -2.55 -10.38
C GLU A 85 -5.35 -3.96 -10.89
N LYS A 86 -5.97 -4.78 -10.05
CA LYS A 86 -6.44 -6.13 -10.40
C LYS A 86 -7.42 -6.62 -9.35
N GLY A 87 -8.54 -7.18 -9.80
CA GLY A 87 -9.59 -7.71 -8.94
C GLY A 87 -10.20 -6.61 -8.08
N LEU A 88 -10.08 -6.73 -6.76
CA LEU A 88 -10.55 -5.77 -5.77
C LEU A 88 -9.43 -4.86 -5.25
N TRP A 89 -8.22 -4.98 -5.77
CA TRP A 89 -7.03 -4.35 -5.21
C TRP A 89 -6.43 -3.32 -6.14
N SER A 90 -5.81 -2.31 -5.54
CA SER A 90 -4.96 -1.35 -6.23
C SER A 90 -3.69 -1.10 -5.40
N ILE A 91 -2.54 -0.99 -6.07
CA ILE A 91 -1.27 -0.60 -5.47
C ILE A 91 -0.79 0.66 -6.17
N ALA A 92 -0.49 1.68 -5.36
CA ALA A 92 0.19 2.89 -5.82
C ALA A 92 1.58 3.00 -5.18
N VAL A 93 2.58 3.35 -5.98
CA VAL A 93 3.92 3.74 -5.50
C VAL A 93 4.06 5.23 -5.75
N LEU A 94 4.25 6.00 -4.68
CA LEU A 94 4.19 7.47 -4.71
C LEU A 94 5.39 8.10 -4.03
N TRP A 95 5.85 9.23 -4.55
CA TRP A 95 6.89 10.03 -3.92
C TRP A 95 6.28 10.97 -2.90
N ASP A 96 6.61 10.77 -1.62
CA ASP A 96 6.30 11.71 -0.56
C ASP A 96 7.36 12.83 -0.57
N THR A 97 6.95 14.05 -0.92
CA THR A 97 7.85 15.21 -0.96
C THR A 97 8.27 15.73 0.41
N HIS A 98 7.49 15.48 1.46
CA HIS A 98 7.80 15.88 2.82
C HIS A 98 8.88 14.98 3.40
N LEU A 99 8.68 13.67 3.28
CA LEU A 99 9.60 12.66 3.80
C LEU A 99 10.77 12.38 2.84
N LYS A 100 10.66 12.85 1.59
CA LYS A 100 11.63 12.64 0.50
C LYS A 100 11.97 11.17 0.31
N LEU A 101 10.92 10.35 0.29
CA LEU A 101 11.01 8.90 0.10
C LEU A 101 9.86 8.39 -0.76
N TRP A 102 10.10 7.25 -1.40
CA TRP A 102 9.06 6.49 -2.06
C TRP A 102 8.24 5.71 -1.05
N ASP A 103 6.92 5.81 -1.15
CA ASP A 103 5.94 5.16 -0.30
C ASP A 103 5.07 4.20 -1.12
N ILE A 104 4.46 3.22 -0.43
CA ILE A 104 3.51 2.28 -1.04
C ILE A 104 2.15 2.42 -0.40
N THR A 105 1.10 2.44 -1.21
CA THR A 105 -0.28 2.43 -0.73
C THR A 105 -1.01 1.24 -1.34
N ILE A 106 -1.60 0.39 -0.50
CA ILE A 106 -2.42 -0.75 -0.92
C ILE A 106 -3.88 -0.43 -0.63
N LEU A 107 -4.67 -0.29 -1.68
CA LEU A 107 -6.09 0.04 -1.62
C LEU A 107 -6.95 -1.20 -1.91
N VAL A 108 -8.14 -1.23 -1.31
CA VAL A 108 -9.16 -2.23 -1.60
C VAL A 108 -10.48 -1.58 -2.01
N CYS A 109 -11.21 -2.21 -2.92
CA CYS A 109 -12.53 -1.78 -3.35
C CYS A 109 -13.56 -1.93 -2.23
N VAL A 110 -14.20 -0.81 -1.90
CA VAL A 110 -15.31 -0.70 -0.95
C VAL A 110 -16.49 -0.08 -1.69
N GLY A 111 -17.17 -0.89 -2.50
CA GLY A 111 -18.35 -0.49 -3.26
C GLY A 111 -18.11 0.64 -4.26
N ASN A 112 -17.18 0.41 -5.21
CA ASN A 112 -16.75 1.36 -6.25
C ASN A 112 -15.85 2.52 -5.76
N CYS A 113 -15.43 2.50 -4.51
CA CYS A 113 -14.41 3.41 -3.98
C CYS A 113 -13.21 2.62 -3.49
N TYR A 114 -12.00 2.96 -3.95
CA TYR A 114 -10.77 2.40 -3.39
C TYR A 114 -10.42 3.08 -2.07
N ARG A 115 -10.13 2.27 -1.04
CA ARG A 115 -9.81 2.77 0.31
C ARG A 115 -8.60 2.05 0.89
N PHE A 116 -7.82 2.83 1.62
CA PHE A 116 -6.73 2.38 2.49
C PHE A 116 -7.27 2.41 3.92
N HIS A 117 -6.77 1.54 4.81
CA HIS A 117 -7.09 1.44 6.24
C HIS A 117 -8.22 0.46 6.62
N PRO A 118 -7.88 -0.79 7.04
CA PRO A 118 -8.87 -1.83 7.30
C PRO A 118 -9.77 -1.55 8.52
N ASP A 119 -9.27 -0.91 9.58
CA ASP A 119 -10.09 -0.62 10.77
C ASP A 119 -11.17 0.42 10.50
N VAL A 120 -10.84 1.51 9.79
CA VAL A 120 -11.82 2.52 9.37
C VAL A 120 -12.85 1.93 8.39
N ILE A 121 -12.43 1.02 7.50
CA ILE A 121 -13.35 0.32 6.60
C ILE A 121 -14.34 -0.54 7.39
N GLU A 122 -13.86 -1.30 8.38
CA GLU A 122 -14.70 -2.12 9.26
C GLU A 122 -15.73 -1.29 10.01
N GLU A 123 -15.29 -0.20 10.64
CA GLU A 123 -16.16 0.71 11.38
C GLU A 123 -17.23 1.33 10.45
N ASP A 124 -16.84 1.78 9.25
CA ASP A 124 -17.77 2.42 8.32
C ASP A 124 -18.81 1.44 7.76
N ILE A 125 -18.39 0.25 7.32
CA ILE A 125 -19.33 -0.78 6.83
C ILE A 125 -20.24 -1.25 7.96
N THR A 126 -19.68 -1.53 9.15
CA THR A 126 -20.44 -2.01 10.30
C THR A 126 -21.48 -0.97 10.73
N ARG A 127 -21.13 0.31 10.75
CA ARG A 127 -22.06 1.40 11.08
C ARG A 127 -23.18 1.56 10.07
N LYS A 128 -22.90 1.41 8.77
CA LYS A 128 -23.88 1.60 7.68
C LYS A 128 -24.79 0.40 7.47
N TYR A 129 -24.24 -0.81 7.52
CA TYR A 129 -24.91 -2.03 7.07
C TYR A 129 -24.85 -3.19 8.08
N GLY A 130 -24.15 -3.03 9.20
CA GLY A 130 -24.01 -4.04 10.23
C GLY A 130 -22.82 -4.98 10.04
N SER A 131 -22.45 -5.66 11.12
CA SER A 131 -21.26 -6.53 11.19
C SER A 131 -21.34 -7.77 10.30
N VAL A 132 -22.55 -8.27 10.02
CA VAL A 132 -22.77 -9.42 9.11
C VAL A 132 -22.34 -9.06 7.69
N VAL A 133 -22.73 -7.88 7.21
CA VAL A 133 -22.35 -7.39 5.88
C VAL A 133 -20.85 -7.17 5.79
N TYR A 134 -20.23 -6.61 6.83
CA TYR A 134 -18.79 -6.48 6.89
C TYR A 134 -18.06 -7.83 6.77
N LYS A 135 -18.51 -8.87 7.48
CA LYS A 135 -17.91 -10.21 7.37
C LYS A 135 -18.03 -10.80 5.97
N GLN A 136 -19.15 -10.58 5.28
CA GLN A 136 -19.33 -11.03 3.90
C GLN A 136 -18.37 -10.29 2.95
N TRP A 137 -18.30 -8.97 3.05
CA TRP A 137 -17.35 -8.16 2.28
C TRP A 137 -15.90 -8.57 2.57
N GLN A 138 -15.55 -8.77 3.84
CA GLN A 138 -14.21 -9.19 4.25
C GLN A 138 -13.87 -10.55 3.65
N ALA A 139 -14.77 -11.53 3.67
CA ALA A 139 -14.52 -12.84 3.08
C ALA A 139 -14.22 -12.72 1.58
N MET A 140 -15.07 -12.02 0.84
CA MET A 140 -14.89 -11.76 -0.60
C MET A 140 -13.55 -11.08 -0.93
N VAL A 141 -13.14 -10.08 -0.14
CA VAL A 141 -11.85 -9.40 -0.29
C VAL A 141 -10.68 -10.35 -0.03
N MET A 142 -10.78 -11.16 1.03
CA MET A 142 -9.72 -12.08 1.40
C MET A 142 -9.64 -13.30 0.46
N ASP A 143 -10.71 -13.64 -0.23
CA ASP A 143 -10.72 -14.66 -1.29
C ASP A 143 -10.01 -14.18 -2.57
N ASP A 144 -9.88 -12.85 -2.77
CA ASP A 144 -9.17 -12.24 -3.90
C ASP A 144 -7.68 -11.90 -3.60
N LEU A 145 -7.07 -12.57 -2.62
CA LEU A 145 -5.66 -12.31 -2.26
C LEU A 145 -4.66 -12.60 -3.40
N ASP A 146 -4.97 -13.54 -4.29
CA ASP A 146 -4.12 -13.88 -5.43
C ASP A 146 -3.98 -12.72 -6.42
N SER A 147 -5.03 -11.89 -6.54
CA SER A 147 -4.98 -10.65 -7.33
C SER A 147 -4.00 -9.66 -6.71
N LEU A 148 -4.06 -9.47 -5.38
CA LEU A 148 -3.09 -8.62 -4.67
C LEU A 148 -1.66 -9.14 -4.81
N GLN A 149 -1.44 -10.45 -4.70
CA GLN A 149 -0.11 -11.03 -4.86
C GLN A 149 0.43 -10.84 -6.28
N THR A 150 -0.44 -10.96 -7.29
CA THR A 150 -0.08 -10.62 -8.68
C THR A 150 0.37 -9.16 -8.77
N LEU A 151 -0.40 -8.23 -8.20
CA LEU A 151 -0.05 -6.81 -8.22
C LEU A 151 1.29 -6.52 -7.55
N VAL A 152 1.56 -7.16 -6.40
CA VAL A 152 2.85 -7.03 -5.73
C VAL A 152 3.98 -7.41 -6.69
N ASN A 153 3.89 -8.56 -7.36
CA ASN A 153 4.93 -9.01 -8.28
C ASN A 153 5.08 -8.05 -9.48
N GLU A 154 3.97 -7.64 -10.10
CA GLU A 154 3.98 -6.72 -11.24
C GLU A 154 4.62 -5.36 -10.89
N VAL A 155 4.34 -4.82 -9.70
CA VAL A 155 4.95 -3.57 -9.25
C VAL A 155 6.43 -3.77 -8.95
N ARG A 156 6.82 -4.88 -8.32
CA ARG A 156 8.23 -5.21 -8.04
C ARG A 156 9.08 -5.28 -9.31
N ASP A 157 8.52 -5.77 -10.41
CA ASP A 157 9.20 -5.86 -11.71
C ASP A 157 9.39 -4.51 -12.42
N ARG A 158 8.69 -3.46 -11.96
CA ARG A 158 8.67 -2.13 -12.61
C ARG A 158 9.37 -1.03 -11.83
N ILE A 159 9.59 -1.23 -10.55
CA ILE A 159 10.37 -0.29 -9.73
C ILE A 159 11.86 -0.69 -9.75
N ASP A 160 12.74 0.29 -9.58
CA ASP A 160 14.19 0.13 -9.50
C ASP A 160 14.77 0.62 -8.15
N PHE A 161 13.88 0.97 -7.22
CA PHE A 161 14.19 1.44 -5.88
C PHE A 161 13.36 0.69 -4.83
N VAL A 162 13.78 0.74 -3.57
CA VAL A 162 13.00 0.23 -2.44
C VAL A 162 12.02 1.30 -1.98
N ALA A 163 10.75 0.93 -1.86
CA ALA A 163 9.70 1.80 -1.32
C ALA A 163 9.31 1.37 0.11
N PRO A 164 9.91 1.98 1.15
CA PRO A 164 9.49 1.78 2.53
C PRO A 164 8.20 2.54 2.82
N SER A 165 7.31 1.95 3.60
CA SER A 165 6.04 2.57 3.99
C SER A 165 5.70 2.27 5.43
N VAL A 166 5.16 3.24 6.15
CA VAL A 166 4.58 2.98 7.47
C VAL A 166 3.30 2.18 7.29
N VAL A 167 3.18 1.04 7.98
CA VAL A 167 1.93 0.28 8.00
C VAL A 167 0.91 1.04 8.84
N CYS A 168 -0.32 1.21 8.37
CA CYS A 168 -1.32 1.97 9.14
C CYS A 168 -1.79 1.25 10.41
N CYS A 169 -1.78 -0.09 10.43
CA CYS A 169 -2.08 -0.89 11.61
C CYS A 169 -1.54 -2.33 11.46
N GLU A 170 -1.64 -3.14 12.53
CA GLU A 170 -1.16 -4.52 12.51
C GLU A 170 -1.93 -5.41 11.50
N ARG A 171 -3.19 -5.08 11.18
CA ARG A 171 -3.92 -5.83 10.12
C ARG A 171 -3.30 -5.60 8.75
N SER A 172 -2.90 -4.37 8.45
CA SER A 172 -2.17 -4.05 7.22
C SER A 172 -0.79 -4.70 7.22
N ALA A 173 -0.10 -4.72 8.36
CA ALA A 173 1.17 -5.44 8.51
C ALA A 173 1.01 -6.94 8.19
N ARG A 174 -0.04 -7.59 8.70
CA ARG A 174 -0.35 -8.99 8.39
C ARG A 174 -0.68 -9.21 6.91
N LEU A 175 -1.44 -8.30 6.30
CA LEU A 175 -1.73 -8.36 4.86
C LEU A 175 -0.44 -8.31 4.04
N CYS A 176 0.42 -7.31 4.29
CA CYS A 176 1.71 -7.17 3.63
C CYS A 176 2.54 -8.47 3.71
N ARG A 177 2.69 -9.05 4.92
CA ARG A 177 3.42 -10.31 5.11
C ARG A 177 2.82 -11.46 4.31
N ARG A 178 1.49 -11.55 4.21
CA ARG A 178 0.80 -12.62 3.46
C ARG A 178 1.07 -12.55 1.96
N VAL A 179 1.25 -11.35 1.41
CA VAL A 179 1.51 -11.15 -0.02
C VAL A 179 3.00 -10.99 -0.34
N GLY A 180 3.88 -11.35 0.59
CA GLY A 180 5.33 -11.38 0.35
C GLY A 180 6.02 -10.01 0.44
N ILE A 181 5.42 -9.03 1.12
CA ILE A 181 6.06 -7.75 1.45
C ILE A 181 6.65 -7.85 2.86
N PRO A 182 7.98 -7.76 3.03
CA PRO A 182 8.62 -7.76 4.34
C PRO A 182 8.12 -6.61 5.22
N VAL A 183 7.87 -6.92 6.50
CA VAL A 183 7.51 -5.93 7.52
C VAL A 183 8.45 -6.04 8.70
N LYS A 184 9.08 -4.92 9.10
CA LYS A 184 9.96 -4.83 10.27
C LYS A 184 9.60 -3.60 11.10
N GLY A 185 9.25 -3.84 12.37
CA GLY A 185 8.68 -2.77 13.21
C GLY A 185 7.38 -2.27 12.59
N GLN A 186 7.26 -0.96 12.39
CA GLN A 186 6.10 -0.31 11.78
C GLN A 186 6.25 -0.04 10.28
N PHE A 187 7.24 -0.65 9.62
CA PHE A 187 7.51 -0.40 8.21
C PHE A 187 7.32 -1.66 7.37
N ALA A 188 6.63 -1.53 6.24
CA ALA A 188 6.64 -2.44 5.11
C ALA A 188 7.67 -1.99 4.09
N PHE A 189 8.26 -2.93 3.33
CA PHE A 189 9.30 -2.63 2.35
C PHE A 189 9.01 -3.33 1.02
N LEU A 190 8.61 -2.56 0.01
CA LEU A 190 8.48 -3.09 -1.35
C LEU A 190 9.82 -2.99 -2.06
N PHE A 191 10.46 -4.14 -2.27
CA PHE A 191 11.73 -4.25 -2.97
C PHE A 191 11.52 -4.53 -4.46
N PRO A 192 12.35 -3.96 -5.35
CA PRO A 192 12.34 -4.35 -6.74
C PRO A 192 12.67 -5.85 -6.89
N SER A 193 12.22 -6.49 -7.96
CA SER A 193 12.41 -7.94 -8.16
C SER A 193 13.87 -8.35 -8.30
N SER A 194 14.77 -7.38 -8.55
CA SER A 194 16.22 -7.58 -8.51
C SER A 194 16.79 -7.93 -7.13
N TYR A 195 16.04 -7.73 -6.05
CA TYR A 195 16.44 -8.13 -4.70
C TYR A 195 15.91 -9.52 -4.36
N SER A 196 16.76 -10.34 -3.74
CA SER A 196 16.31 -11.53 -3.02
C SER A 196 15.59 -11.09 -1.75
N VAL A 197 14.28 -11.36 -1.69
CA VAL A 197 13.40 -11.03 -0.56
C VAL A 197 12.98 -12.31 0.14
#